data_AF-A0A535WTT5-F1
#
_entry.id   AF-A0A535WTT5-F1
#
_cell.length_a   1.000
_cell.length_b   1.000
_cell.length_c   1.000
_cell.angle_alpha   90.00
_cell.angle_beta   90.00
_cell.angle_gamma   90.00
#
_symmetry.space_group_name_H-M   'P 1'
#
loop_
_entity.id
_entity.type
_entity.pdbx_description
1 polymer ?
#
loop_
_entity_poly.entity_id
_entity_poly.type
_entity_poly.pdbx_seq_one_letter_code
_entity_poly.pdbx_strand_id
1 'polypeptide(L)' 'MEPRPALCGSGFHPGDLVNVIVVGAYGSTFWPAESDRYGRFRSTLPSPLCRLTPATVFALDMHHGGSASIPLGGVRCP' A
#
# COMPACT_ATOMS: atom_id res chain seq x y z
N MET A 1 18.38 12.54 -5.40
CA MET A 1 17.52 11.57 -4.69
C MET A 1 16.48 11.09 -5.68
N GLU A 2 16.52 9.82 -6.07
CA GLU A 2 15.47 9.25 -6.93
C GLU A 2 14.14 9.25 -6.18
N PRO A 3 13.01 9.67 -6.79
CA PRO A 3 11.73 9.69 -6.11
C PRO A 3 11.33 8.27 -5.72
N ARG A 4 11.29 7.99 -4.41
CA ARG A 4 10.79 6.70 -3.93
C ARG A 4 9.32 6.59 -4.32
N PRO A 5 8.90 5.49 -4.97
CA PRO A 5 7.51 5.32 -5.33
C PRO A 5 6.67 5.29 -4.04
N ALA A 6 5.53 5.96 -4.07
CA ALA A 6 4.61 6.05 -2.95
C ALA A 6 3.21 5.64 -3.39
N LEU A 7 2.51 4.95 -2.50
CA LEU A 7 1.09 4.64 -2.61
C LEU A 7 0.29 5.73 -1.92
N CYS A 8 -0.80 6.13 -2.55
CA CYS A 8 -1.75 7.08 -1.99
C CYS A 8 -3.14 6.45 -1.99
N GLY A 9 -3.93 6.74 -0.97
CA GLY A 9 -5.34 6.35 -0.89
C GLY A 9 -6.18 7.45 -0.25
N SER A 10 -7.50 7.36 -0.43
CA SER A 10 -8.46 8.33 0.10
C SER A 10 -9.79 7.66 0.41
N GLY A 11 -10.56 8.25 1.32
CA GLY A 11 -11.88 7.73 1.73
C GLY A 11 -11.83 6.88 3.00
N PHE A 12 -10.70 6.91 3.72
CA PHE A 12 -10.55 6.25 5.02
C PHE A 12 -11.00 7.18 6.14
N HIS A 13 -11.25 6.62 7.32
CA HIS A 13 -11.56 7.44 8.50
C HIS A 13 -10.34 8.31 8.88
N PRO A 14 -10.52 9.60 9.19
CA PRO A 14 -9.42 10.46 9.61
C PRO A 14 -8.77 10.00 10.92
N GLY A 15 -7.44 9.91 10.95
CA GLY A 15 -6.66 9.46 12.11
C GLY A 15 -6.55 7.94 12.26
N ASP A 16 -7.17 7.17 11.36
CA ASP A 16 -7.07 5.72 11.38
C ASP A 16 -5.71 5.22 10.89
N LEU A 17 -5.29 4.09 11.46
CA LEU A 17 -4.27 3.25 10.88
C LEU A 17 -4.86 2.44 9.73
N VAL A 18 -4.32 2.66 8.55
CA VAL A 18 -4.61 1.93 7.31
C VAL A 18 -3.50 0.92 7.08
N ASN A 19 -3.83 -0.37 7.08
CA ASN A 19 -2.90 -1.43 6.69
C ASN A 19 -2.84 -1.53 5.18
N VAL A 20 -1.69 -1.19 4.61
CA VAL A 20 -1.39 -1.42 3.19
C VAL A 20 -0.89 -2.86 3.06
N ILE A 21 -1.60 -3.66 2.27
CA ILE A 21 -1.31 -5.09 2.09
C ILE A 21 -0.92 -5.33 0.64
N VAL A 22 0.16 -6.10 0.46
CA VAL A 22 0.65 -6.52 -0.84
C VAL A 22 0.68 -8.03 -0.87
N VAL A 23 0.02 -8.62 -1.86
CA VAL A 23 -0.02 -10.06 -2.08
C VAL A 23 0.55 -10.34 -3.47
N GLY A 24 1.71 -10.98 -3.50
CA GLY A 24 2.40 -11.42 -4.69
C GLY A 24 2.37 -12.93 -4.87
N ALA A 25 2.85 -13.39 -6.03
CA ALA A 25 2.97 -14.83 -6.31
C ALA A 25 3.91 -15.56 -5.33
N TYR A 26 4.89 -14.85 -4.76
CA TYR A 26 5.95 -15.41 -3.91
C TYR A 26 5.76 -15.14 -2.41
N GLY A 27 4.65 -14.50 -2.03
CA GLY A 27 4.37 -14.17 -0.64
C GLY A 27 3.60 -12.87 -0.47
N SER A 28 3.43 -12.44 0.77
CA SER A 28 2.75 -11.20 1.10
C SER A 28 3.56 -10.37 2.10
N THR A 29 3.30 -9.07 2.10
CA THR A 29 3.81 -8.16 3.12
C THR A 29 2.75 -7.10 3.40
N PHE A 30 2.81 -6.51 4.59
CA PHE A 30 1.93 -5.43 4.96
C PHE A 30 2.66 -4.44 5.84
N TRP A 31 2.21 -3.20 5.81
CA TRP A 31 2.71 -2.16 6.70
C TRP A 31 1.62 -1.11 6.97
N PRO A 32 1.65 -0.47 8.14
CA PRO A 32 0.69 0.56 8.48
C PRO A 32 1.01 1.90 7.81
N ALA A 33 -0.03 2.68 7.54
CA ALA A 33 0.02 4.08 7.14
C ALA A 33 -1.09 4.84 7.88
N GLU A 34 -0.82 6.07 8.29
CA GLU A 34 -1.82 6.89 8.97
C GLU A 34 -2.63 7.71 7.96
N SER A 35 -3.95 7.71 8.14
CA SER A 35 -4.88 8.56 7.42
C SER A 35 -4.87 9.97 8.01
N ASP A 36 -4.69 10.97 7.16
CA ASP A 36 -4.72 12.38 7.53
C ASP A 36 -6.13 12.85 7.93
N ARG A 37 -6.22 14.12 8.36
CA ARG A 37 -7.49 14.76 8.75
C ARG A 37 -8.57 14.77 7.66
N TYR A 38 -8.22 14.48 6.41
CA TYR A 38 -9.12 14.43 5.25
C TYR A 38 -9.42 13.00 4.80
N GLY A 39 -8.99 11.98 5.55
CA GLY A 39 -9.21 10.59 5.19
C GLY A 39 -8.26 10.10 4.09
N ARG A 40 -7.12 10.77 3.89
CA ARG A 40 -6.12 10.44 2.86
C ARG A 40 -4.86 9.91 3.51
N PHE A 41 -4.24 8.91 2.92
CA PHE A 41 -2.93 8.45 3.35
C PHE A 41 -1.93 8.50 2.19
N ARG A 42 -0.66 8.66 2.53
CA ARG A 42 0.47 8.48 1.62
C ARG A 42 1.51 7.62 2.31
N SER A 43 1.89 6.52 1.67
CA SER A 43 2.86 5.59 2.21
C SER A 43 3.95 5.28 1.19
N THR A 44 5.20 5.34 1.61
CA THR A 44 6.32 4.92 0.77
C THR A 44 6.31 3.40 0.63
N LEU A 45 6.48 2.92 -0.59
CA LEU A 45 6.59 1.49 -0.87
C LEU A 45 7.88 0.94 -0.21
N PRO A 46 7.81 -0.06 0.69
CA PRO A 46 8.99 -0.67 1.27
C PRO A 46 9.87 -1.30 0.18
N SER A 47 11.17 -1.32 0.40
CA SER A 47 12.12 -1.98 -0.50
C SER A 47 12.52 -3.34 0.08
N PRO A 48 12.61 -4.42 -0.73
CA PRO A 48 12.33 -4.51 -2.16
C PRO A 48 10.97 -5.19 -2.47
N LEU A 49 9.96 -4.42 -2.88
CA LEU A 49 8.69 -4.99 -3.38
C LEU A 49 8.81 -5.68 -4.74
N CYS A 50 9.90 -5.45 -5.49
CA CYS A 50 10.16 -6.13 -6.76
C CYS A 50 10.13 -7.66 -6.63
N ARG A 51 10.55 -8.21 -5.47
CA ARG A 51 10.50 -9.66 -5.18
C ARG A 51 9.08 -10.22 -5.07
N LEU A 52 8.10 -9.35 -4.83
CA LEU A 52 6.69 -9.74 -4.75
C LEU A 52 5.97 -9.57 -6.08
N THR A 53 6.55 -8.86 -7.05
CA THR A 53 5.90 -8.63 -8.35
C THR A 53 5.92 -9.88 -9.23
N PRO A 54 4.85 -10.18 -9.99
CA PRO A 54 3.57 -9.46 -10.03
C PRO A 54 2.78 -9.60 -8.72
N ALA A 55 2.22 -8.49 -8.26
CA ALA A 55 1.51 -8.40 -6.99
C ALA A 55 0.22 -7.59 -7.10
N THR A 56 -0.65 -7.75 -6.11
CA THR A 56 -1.85 -6.95 -5.91
C THR A 56 -1.72 -6.19 -4.60
N VAL A 57 -2.10 -4.91 -4.61
CA VAL A 57 -2.10 -4.03 -3.45
C VAL A 57 -3.52 -3.64 -3.11
N PHE A 58 -3.85 -3.65 -1.83
CA PHE A 58 -5.08 -3.09 -1.30
C PHE A 58 -4.82 -2.54 0.11
N ALA A 59 -5.75 -1.73 0.60
CA ALA A 59 -5.67 -1.10 1.91
C ALA A 59 -6.90 -1.45 2.73
N LEU A 60 -6.71 -1.71 4.02
CA LEU A 60 -7.77 -1.98 5.00
C LEU A 60 -7.63 -1.01 6.18
N ASP A 61 -8.72 -0.38 6.61
CA ASP A 61 -8.78 0.35 7.87
C ASP A 61 -9.34 -0.51 9.03
N MET A 62 -9.25 0.02 10.24
CA MET A 62 -9.71 -0.62 11.47
C MET A 62 -11.25 -0.77 11.54
N HIS A 63 -11.98 -0.04 10.70
CA HIS A 63 -13.43 -0.06 10.59
C HIS A 63 -13.94 -1.05 9.53
N HIS A 64 -13.07 -1.95 9.04
CA HIS A 64 -13.36 -2.89 7.95
C HIS A 64 -13.67 -2.19 6.61
N GLY A 65 -13.31 -0.92 6.46
CA GLY A 65 -13.28 -0.21 5.19
C GLY A 65 -12.11 -0.72 4.35
N GLY A 66 -12.42 -1.32 3.19
CA GLY A 66 -11.43 -1.80 2.24
C GLY A 66 -11.36 -0.95 0.98
N SER A 67 -10.16 -0.77 0.43
CA SER A 67 -9.97 -0.18 -0.89
C SER A 67 -10.19 -1.19 -2.00
N ALA A 68 -10.39 -0.69 -3.22
CA ALA A 68 -10.21 -1.50 -4.41
C ALA A 68 -8.75 -2.00 -4.50
N SER A 69 -8.58 -3.17 -5.11
CA SER A 69 -7.28 -3.78 -5.37
C SER A 69 -6.64 -3.18 -6.63
N ILE A 70 -5.36 -2.85 -6.56
CA ILE A 70 -4.58 -2.30 -7.68
C ILE A 70 -3.42 -3.25 -8.00
N PRO A 71 -3.21 -3.64 -9.26
CA PRO A 71 -2.08 -4.46 -9.64
C PRO A 71 -0.76 -3.66 -9.59
N LEU A 72 0.26 -4.24 -8.97
CA LEU A 72 1.66 -3.85 -9.15
C LEU A 72 2.26 -4.70 -10.26
N GLY A 73 2.55 -4.05 -11.39
CA GLY A 73 3.29 -4.66 -12.49
C GLY A 73 4.71 -5.08 -12.10
N GLY A 74 5.38 -5.81 -12.99
CA GLY A 74 6.75 -6.28 -12.79
C GLY A 74 7.73 -5.13 -12.60
N VAL A 75 8.03 -4.79 -11.34
CA VAL A 75 9.10 -3.85 -11.00
C VAL A 75 10.38 -4.66 -11.05
N ARG A 76 11.30 -4.38 -11.98
CA ARG A 76 12.59 -5.09 -12.04
C ARG A 76 13.38 -4.73 -10.77
N CYS A 77 13.87 -5.73 -10.05
CA CYS A 77 14.86 -5.48 -9.00
C CYS A 77 16.14 -4.94 -9.67
N PRO A 78 16.76 -3.87 -9.15
CA PRO A 78 18.11 -3.49 -9.55
C PRO A 78 19.13 -4.60 -9.26
#